data_AF-A0A7V0MY44-F1
#
_entry.id   AF-A0A7V0MY44-F1
#
_cell.length_a   1.000
_cell.length_b   1.000
_cell.length_c   1.000
_cell.angle_alpha   90.00
_cell.angle_beta   90.00
_cell.angle_gamma   90.00
#
_symmetry.space_group_name_H-M   'P 1'
#
loop_
_entity.id
_entity.type
_entity.pdbx_description
1 polymer ?
#
loop_
_entity_poly.entity_id
_entity_poly.type
_entity_poly.pdbx_seq_one_letter_code
_entity_poly.pdbx_strand_id
1 'polypeptide(L)'
;MSQKLKEKSKSIFLTLAKAEAYIHQEDINSVHLHELGSIDTLIDIVGSVVGLDKMGIEEVYSSEINVGEGFVKTAHGYLPVPAPATAHILKGVPVYSSGVKAELTTPTGAAILTGFSSGYGSLPLMKLEVIGYGAGEKDLPSPNLLRVLIGEKSIQSEQEDWVSVLETNIDDMNPEFYDYLIDFLLKKGALDVFLTPIQMKKSRPGMLLSVICYEKKQKEIIDTIFSETSTFGIRISRLRREKLKREIKNLKTSLGNIRVKLGILDGKIVSVSPEYEDCKKIALERKIPLKRVYELVKMEAGSLITKRYA
;
A
#
# COMPACT_ATOMS: atom_id res chain seq x y z
N MET A 1 -19.11 -16.71 -21.93
CA MET A 1 -18.24 -15.68 -21.34
C MET A 1 -19.13 -14.54 -20.84
N SER A 2 -19.01 -14.17 -19.56
CA SER A 2 -19.76 -13.04 -18.99
C SER A 2 -19.38 -11.72 -19.67
N GLN A 3 -20.23 -10.70 -19.57
CA GLN A 3 -19.97 -9.38 -20.16
C GLN A 3 -18.68 -8.77 -19.60
N LYS A 4 -18.45 -8.89 -18.29
CA LYS A 4 -17.23 -8.44 -17.59
C LYS A 4 -15.96 -9.05 -18.19
N LEU A 5 -15.96 -10.35 -18.50
CA LEU A 5 -14.80 -11.00 -19.10
C LEU A 5 -14.54 -10.51 -20.52
N LYS A 6 -15.59 -10.28 -21.31
CA LYS A 6 -15.45 -9.74 -22.67
C LYS A 6 -14.84 -8.34 -22.65
N GLU A 7 -15.29 -7.50 -21.73
CA GLU A 7 -14.74 -6.16 -21.54
C GLU A 7 -13.29 -6.21 -21.08
N LYS A 8 -12.94 -7.13 -20.16
CA LYS A 8 -11.55 -7.31 -19.73
C LYS A 8 -10.65 -7.74 -20.88
N SER A 9 -11.01 -8.79 -21.63
CA SER A 9 -10.25 -9.22 -22.81
C SER A 9 -10.08 -8.07 -23.82
N LYS A 10 -11.17 -7.36 -24.14
CA LYS A 10 -11.13 -6.19 -25.05
C LYS A 10 -10.17 -5.12 -24.55
N SER A 11 -10.15 -4.83 -23.25
CA SER A 11 -9.26 -3.82 -22.68
C SER A 11 -7.78 -4.18 -22.88
N ILE A 12 -7.42 -5.47 -22.74
CA ILE A 12 -6.04 -5.96 -22.97
C ILE A 12 -5.69 -5.90 -24.46
N PHE A 13 -6.59 -6.32 -25.35
CA PHE A 13 -6.38 -6.16 -26.80
C PHE A 13 -6.21 -4.70 -27.20
N LEU A 14 -7.00 -3.79 -26.62
CA LEU A 14 -6.88 -2.36 -26.88
C LEU A 14 -5.52 -1.81 -26.42
N THR A 15 -4.94 -2.32 -25.33
CA THR A 15 -3.57 -1.94 -24.92
C THR A 15 -2.54 -2.33 -25.98
N LEU A 16 -2.63 -3.56 -26.52
CA LEU A 16 -1.74 -4.00 -27.61
C LEU A 16 -1.96 -3.18 -28.88
N ALA A 17 -3.21 -3.02 -29.31
CA ALA A 17 -3.55 -2.27 -30.52
C ALA A 17 -3.09 -0.81 -30.45
N LYS A 18 -3.18 -0.16 -29.28
CA LYS A 18 -2.65 1.19 -29.06
C LYS A 18 -1.13 1.25 -29.17
N ALA A 19 -0.43 0.26 -28.64
CA ALA A 19 1.03 0.19 -28.72
C ALA A 19 1.49 0.04 -30.19
N GLU A 20 0.85 -0.87 -30.93
CA GLU A 20 1.10 -1.07 -32.36
C GLU A 20 0.80 0.18 -33.19
N ALA A 21 -0.39 0.78 -33.01
CA ALA A 21 -0.78 2.02 -33.68
C ALA A 21 0.27 3.13 -33.51
N TYR A 22 0.77 3.26 -32.28
CA TYR A 22 1.77 4.27 -31.94
C TYR A 22 3.12 4.01 -32.65
N ILE A 23 3.55 2.76 -32.73
CA ILE A 23 4.84 2.38 -33.34
C ILE A 23 4.79 2.52 -34.85
N HIS A 24 3.68 2.10 -35.45
CA HIS A 24 3.46 2.17 -36.89
C HIS A 24 2.98 3.55 -37.37
N GLN A 25 2.64 4.46 -36.46
CA GLN A 25 2.06 5.77 -36.76
C GLN A 25 0.77 5.66 -37.59
N GLU A 26 -0.05 4.66 -37.28
CA GLU A 26 -1.30 4.35 -37.96
C GLU A 26 -2.51 4.65 -37.07
N ASP A 27 -3.70 4.79 -37.68
CA ASP A 27 -4.95 4.85 -36.92
C ASP A 27 -5.25 3.48 -36.30
N ILE A 28 -5.71 3.46 -35.05
CA ILE A 28 -5.99 2.22 -34.32
C ILE A 28 -7.00 1.30 -35.04
N ASN A 29 -7.92 1.87 -35.84
CA ASN A 29 -8.91 1.10 -36.60
C ASN A 29 -8.33 0.51 -37.90
N SER A 30 -7.18 1.01 -38.36
CA SER A 30 -6.45 0.49 -39.53
C SER A 30 -5.26 -0.39 -39.17
N VAL A 31 -4.91 -0.51 -37.88
CA VAL A 31 -3.77 -1.33 -37.44
C VAL A 31 -4.00 -2.79 -37.82
N HIS A 32 -3.12 -3.29 -38.66
CA HIS A 32 -2.94 -4.71 -38.85
C HIS A 32 -1.94 -5.21 -37.80
N LEU A 33 -2.40 -6.09 -36.90
CA LEU A 33 -1.55 -6.72 -35.89
C LEU A 33 -0.64 -7.77 -36.55
N HIS A 34 0.38 -7.31 -37.27
CA HIS A 34 1.27 -8.14 -38.09
C HIS A 34 2.03 -9.19 -37.27
N GLU A 35 2.40 -8.86 -36.03
CA GLU A 35 3.12 -9.75 -35.10
C GLU A 35 2.26 -10.20 -33.90
N LEU A 36 1.08 -9.60 -33.68
CA LEU A 36 0.26 -9.74 -32.46
C LEU A 36 -1.20 -10.18 -32.71
N GLY A 37 -1.57 -10.42 -33.97
CA GLY A 37 -2.93 -10.83 -34.38
C GLY A 37 -3.09 -12.34 -34.55
N SER A 38 -2.11 -13.13 -34.07
CA SER A 38 -2.15 -14.59 -34.20
C SER A 38 -3.24 -15.21 -33.34
N ILE A 39 -3.65 -16.43 -33.72
CA ILE A 39 -4.53 -17.27 -32.89
C ILE A 39 -3.92 -17.47 -31.49
N ASP A 40 -2.60 -17.54 -31.38
CA ASP A 40 -1.91 -17.71 -30.10
C ASP A 40 -2.14 -16.50 -29.17
N THR A 41 -2.01 -15.28 -29.69
CA THR A 41 -2.28 -14.07 -28.88
C THR A 41 -3.74 -14.02 -28.42
N LEU A 42 -4.68 -14.50 -29.26
CA LEU A 42 -6.08 -14.62 -28.88
C LEU A 42 -6.27 -15.60 -27.72
N ILE A 43 -5.65 -16.78 -27.82
CA ILE A 43 -5.72 -17.84 -26.81
C ILE A 43 -5.06 -17.37 -25.52
N ASP A 44 -3.91 -16.70 -25.57
CA ASP A 44 -3.18 -16.23 -24.39
C ASP A 44 -4.00 -15.24 -23.58
N ILE A 45 -4.58 -14.22 -24.23
CA ILE A 45 -5.35 -13.17 -23.55
C ILE A 45 -6.67 -13.71 -23.04
N VAL A 46 -7.45 -14.37 -23.91
CA VAL A 46 -8.77 -14.89 -23.52
C VAL A 46 -8.62 -16.02 -22.51
N GLY A 47 -7.63 -16.90 -22.71
CA GLY A 47 -7.30 -17.99 -21.81
C GLY A 47 -6.86 -17.49 -20.43
N SER A 48 -6.01 -16.45 -20.36
CA SER A 48 -5.64 -15.83 -19.08
C SER A 48 -6.84 -15.22 -18.37
N VAL A 49 -7.70 -14.50 -19.10
CA VAL A 49 -8.93 -13.89 -18.54
C VAL A 49 -9.89 -14.94 -18.00
N VAL A 50 -10.17 -15.98 -18.78
CA VAL A 50 -11.07 -17.06 -18.35
C VAL A 50 -10.44 -17.90 -17.24
N GLY A 51 -9.14 -18.14 -17.29
CA GLY A 51 -8.38 -18.90 -16.29
C GLY A 51 -8.45 -18.24 -14.92
N LEU A 52 -8.09 -16.95 -14.84
CA LEU A 52 -8.13 -16.19 -13.59
C LEU A 52 -9.54 -16.09 -13.00
N ASP A 53 -10.56 -15.88 -13.86
CA ASP A 53 -11.96 -15.84 -13.42
C ASP A 53 -12.45 -17.18 -12.88
N LYS A 54 -12.15 -18.28 -13.56
CA LYS A 54 -12.49 -19.64 -13.09
C LYS A 54 -11.78 -20.01 -11.78
N MET A 55 -10.58 -19.49 -11.56
CA MET A 55 -9.84 -19.65 -10.30
C MET A 55 -10.36 -18.73 -9.19
N GLY A 56 -11.29 -17.82 -9.46
CA GLY A 56 -11.84 -16.90 -8.47
C GLY A 56 -10.85 -15.82 -8.02
N ILE A 57 -9.87 -15.47 -8.86
CA ILE A 57 -8.83 -14.50 -8.49
C ILE A 57 -9.41 -13.07 -8.49
N GLU A 58 -9.30 -12.39 -7.35
CA GLU A 58 -9.82 -11.03 -7.15
C GLU A 58 -8.78 -9.94 -7.48
N GLU A 59 -7.53 -10.13 -7.03
CA GLU A 59 -6.42 -9.19 -7.23
C GLU A 59 -5.19 -9.94 -7.78
N VAL A 60 -4.46 -9.32 -8.70
CA VAL A 60 -3.20 -9.84 -9.24
C VAL A 60 -2.10 -8.86 -8.92
N TYR A 61 -0.96 -9.33 -8.40
CA TYR A 61 0.22 -8.51 -8.18
C TYR A 61 1.39 -9.09 -8.97
N SER A 62 2.28 -8.22 -9.45
CA SER A 62 3.49 -8.62 -10.16
C SER A 62 4.74 -8.12 -9.43
N SER A 63 5.84 -8.85 -9.53
CA SER A 63 7.14 -8.25 -9.26
C SER A 63 7.48 -7.18 -10.29
N GLU A 64 8.60 -6.49 -10.09
CA GLU A 64 9.25 -5.75 -11.17
C GLU A 64 9.46 -6.70 -12.37
N ILE A 65 9.32 -6.16 -13.59
CA ILE A 65 9.30 -6.97 -14.80
C ILE A 65 10.68 -7.01 -15.43
N ASN A 66 11.22 -8.22 -15.60
CA ASN A 66 12.49 -8.41 -16.30
C ASN A 66 12.25 -8.37 -17.82
N VAL A 67 12.77 -7.34 -18.49
CA VAL A 67 12.61 -7.20 -19.93
C VAL A 67 13.66 -7.98 -20.73
N GLY A 68 14.77 -8.36 -20.09
CA GLY A 68 15.96 -8.86 -20.77
C GLY A 68 16.78 -7.76 -21.45
N GLU A 69 17.69 -8.12 -22.33
CA GLU A 69 18.55 -7.18 -23.05
C GLU A 69 18.98 -7.69 -24.44
N GLY A 70 19.68 -6.83 -25.20
CA GLY A 70 20.21 -7.16 -26.51
C GLY A 70 19.25 -6.83 -27.63
N PHE A 71 19.17 -7.72 -28.62
CA PHE A 71 18.34 -7.54 -29.81
C PHE A 71 17.52 -8.79 -30.09
N VAL A 72 16.29 -8.60 -30.58
CA VAL A 72 15.40 -9.66 -31.05
C VAL A 72 15.17 -9.50 -32.55
N LYS A 73 15.14 -10.62 -33.28
CA LYS A 73 14.86 -10.63 -34.72
C LYS A 73 13.35 -10.70 -34.93
N THR A 74 12.79 -9.71 -35.63
CA THR A 74 11.36 -9.62 -35.96
C THR A 74 11.17 -9.45 -37.48
N ALA A 75 9.92 -9.29 -37.94
CA ALA A 75 9.66 -8.98 -39.35
C ALA A 75 10.24 -7.62 -39.77
N HIS A 76 10.49 -6.75 -38.78
CA HIS A 76 11.02 -5.41 -38.92
C HIS A 76 12.55 -5.35 -38.74
N GLY A 77 13.23 -6.51 -38.76
CA GLY A 77 14.67 -6.62 -38.57
C GLY A 77 15.06 -6.85 -37.12
N TYR A 78 16.24 -6.38 -36.73
CA TYR A 78 16.71 -6.50 -35.34
C TYR A 78 16.23 -5.30 -34.53
N LEU A 79 15.40 -5.56 -33.52
CA LEU A 79 14.88 -4.56 -32.61
C LEU A 79 15.59 -4.66 -31.25
N PRO A 80 15.85 -3.54 -30.57
CA PRO A 80 16.40 -3.58 -29.21
C PRO A 80 15.41 -4.25 -28.26
N VAL A 81 15.91 -4.88 -27.20
CA VAL A 81 15.10 -5.41 -26.10
C VAL A 81 15.10 -4.40 -24.94
N PRO A 82 13.94 -4.01 -24.38
CA PRO A 82 12.59 -4.43 -24.77
C PRO A 82 12.20 -3.93 -26.17
N ALA A 83 11.47 -4.76 -26.92
CA ALA A 83 10.94 -4.38 -28.22
C ALA A 83 10.05 -3.12 -28.11
N PRO A 84 9.93 -2.29 -29.15
CA PRO A 84 9.19 -1.02 -29.08
C PRO A 84 7.77 -1.14 -28.52
N ALA A 85 7.02 -2.19 -28.87
CA ALA A 85 5.66 -2.45 -28.37
C ALA A 85 5.65 -2.73 -26.87
N THR A 86 6.51 -3.64 -26.42
CA THR A 86 6.75 -3.93 -25.01
C THR A 86 7.13 -2.65 -24.24
N ALA A 87 8.07 -1.87 -24.77
CA ALA A 87 8.52 -0.63 -24.14
C ALA A 87 7.39 0.40 -24.01
N HIS A 88 6.51 0.50 -25.01
CA HIS A 88 5.36 1.39 -24.97
C HIS A 88 4.33 0.96 -23.92
N ILE A 89 4.02 -0.34 -23.85
CA ILE A 89 3.05 -0.92 -22.89
C ILE A 89 3.54 -0.76 -21.45
N LEU A 90 4.84 -0.90 -21.21
CA LEU A 90 5.45 -0.85 -19.88
C LEU A 90 5.74 0.57 -19.36
N LYS A 91 5.29 1.63 -20.05
CA LYS A 91 5.45 3.01 -19.56
C LYS A 91 4.77 3.18 -18.19
N GLY A 92 5.54 3.60 -17.18
CA GLY A 92 5.06 3.77 -15.80
C GLY A 92 5.03 2.48 -14.97
N VAL A 93 5.51 1.36 -15.51
CA VAL A 93 5.65 0.07 -14.82
C VAL A 93 7.10 -0.10 -14.38
N PRO A 94 7.39 -0.60 -13.16
CA PRO A 94 8.76 -0.89 -12.75
C PRO A 94 9.32 -2.08 -13.52
N VAL A 95 10.40 -1.81 -14.25
CA VAL A 95 11.10 -2.79 -15.11
C VAL A 95 12.58 -2.84 -14.76
N TYR A 96 13.23 -3.97 -15.02
CA TYR A 96 14.67 -4.14 -14.89
C TYR A 96 15.22 -5.08 -15.96
N SER A 97 16.54 -5.14 -16.10
CA SER A 97 17.24 -6.18 -16.88
C SER A 97 18.28 -6.85 -16.00
N SER A 98 18.40 -8.18 -16.13
CA SER A 98 19.36 -8.99 -15.37
C SER A 98 20.52 -9.51 -16.22
N GLY A 99 20.80 -8.92 -17.39
CA GLY A 99 21.91 -9.36 -18.26
C GLY A 99 21.58 -10.54 -19.19
N VAL A 100 20.32 -10.95 -19.29
CA VAL A 100 19.92 -12.06 -20.17
C VAL A 100 19.67 -11.53 -21.59
N LYS A 101 20.52 -11.94 -22.53
CA LYS A 101 20.51 -11.51 -23.94
C LYS A 101 19.38 -12.15 -24.76
N ALA A 102 18.15 -11.93 -24.32
CA ALA A 102 16.93 -12.35 -25.02
C ALA A 102 15.76 -11.46 -24.61
N GLU A 103 14.74 -11.36 -25.45
CA GLU A 103 13.45 -10.82 -25.02
C GLU A 103 12.80 -11.77 -23.99
N LEU A 104 12.71 -11.32 -22.73
CA LEU A 104 12.08 -12.08 -21.65
C LEU A 104 10.62 -11.71 -21.43
N THR A 105 10.26 -10.47 -21.76
CA THR A 105 8.87 -10.00 -21.73
C THR A 105 8.46 -9.65 -23.16
N THR A 106 7.53 -10.42 -23.71
CA THR A 106 6.92 -10.16 -25.02
C THR A 106 5.83 -9.09 -24.89
N PRO A 107 5.40 -8.46 -26.00
CA PRO A 107 4.30 -7.48 -25.95
C PRO A 107 3.01 -8.08 -25.37
N THR A 108 2.66 -9.31 -25.76
CA THR A 108 1.48 -10.02 -25.23
C THR A 108 1.59 -10.26 -23.72
N GLY A 109 2.75 -10.73 -23.24
CA GLY A 109 2.99 -10.91 -21.81
C GLY A 109 2.90 -9.60 -21.02
N ALA A 110 3.46 -8.52 -21.56
CA ALA A 110 3.35 -7.18 -20.97
C ALA A 110 1.89 -6.70 -20.91
N ALA A 111 1.11 -6.90 -21.96
CA ALA A 111 -0.30 -6.48 -21.99
C ALA A 111 -1.16 -7.27 -21.01
N ILE A 112 -0.93 -8.58 -20.88
CA ILE A 112 -1.63 -9.41 -19.89
C ILE A 112 -1.26 -8.95 -18.48
N LEU A 113 0.03 -8.83 -18.16
CA LEU A 113 0.49 -8.41 -16.83
C LEU A 113 -0.04 -7.01 -16.46
N THR A 114 0.13 -6.02 -17.34
CA THR A 114 -0.36 -4.65 -17.09
C THR A 114 -1.88 -4.57 -17.05
N GLY A 115 -2.56 -5.42 -17.82
CA GLY A 115 -4.00 -5.54 -17.81
C GLY A 115 -4.54 -6.04 -16.48
N PHE A 116 -3.88 -6.99 -15.81
CA PHE A 116 -4.36 -7.59 -14.56
C PHE A 116 -3.80 -6.97 -13.29
N SER A 117 -2.58 -6.44 -13.33
CA SER A 117 -1.85 -6.03 -12.14
C SER A 117 -2.56 -4.89 -11.38
N SER A 118 -2.88 -5.16 -10.12
CA SER A 118 -3.35 -4.21 -9.11
C SER A 118 -2.19 -3.44 -8.46
N GLY A 119 -0.95 -3.88 -8.67
CA GLY A 119 0.25 -3.23 -8.12
C GLY A 119 1.51 -4.05 -8.37
N TYR A 120 2.66 -3.38 -8.26
CA TYR A 120 3.97 -3.97 -8.49
C TYR A 120 4.83 -3.93 -7.23
N GLY A 121 5.54 -5.02 -6.93
CA GLY A 121 6.45 -5.07 -5.79
C GLY A 121 6.84 -6.48 -5.35
N SER A 122 7.42 -6.58 -4.15
CA SER A 122 7.74 -7.87 -3.54
C SER A 122 6.47 -8.67 -3.19
N LEU A 123 6.63 -9.98 -3.00
CA LEU A 123 5.55 -10.89 -2.59
C LEU A 123 4.80 -10.31 -1.38
N PRO A 124 3.48 -10.02 -1.50
CA PRO A 124 2.71 -9.50 -0.38
C PRO A 124 2.59 -10.53 0.74
N LEU A 125 2.28 -10.06 1.95
CA LEU A 125 1.96 -10.95 3.06
C LEU A 125 0.68 -11.73 2.73
N MET A 126 0.84 -13.04 2.52
CA MET A 126 -0.25 -13.93 2.12
C MET A 126 -0.04 -15.33 2.68
N LYS A 127 -1.14 -16.07 2.82
CA LYS A 127 -1.10 -17.50 3.06
C LYS A 127 -1.15 -18.19 1.71
N LEU A 128 -0.03 -18.80 1.30
CA LEU A 128 0.06 -19.50 0.02
C LEU A 128 -0.78 -20.78 0.04
N GLU A 129 -1.50 -21.02 -1.05
CA GLU A 129 -2.34 -22.20 -1.25
C GLU A 129 -1.86 -23.04 -2.43
N VAL A 130 -1.56 -22.39 -3.56
CA VAL A 130 -1.20 -23.07 -4.81
C VAL A 130 0.00 -22.37 -5.46
N ILE A 131 0.88 -23.17 -6.05
CA ILE A 131 2.04 -22.71 -6.82
C ILE A 131 1.96 -23.31 -8.21
N GLY A 132 2.05 -22.47 -9.24
CA GLY A 132 2.08 -22.87 -10.64
C GLY A 132 3.34 -22.37 -11.34
N TYR A 133 3.79 -23.12 -12.36
CA TYR A 133 4.91 -22.74 -13.21
C TYR A 133 4.51 -22.90 -14.68
N GLY A 134 4.82 -21.90 -15.50
CA GLY A 134 4.77 -21.96 -16.95
C GLY A 134 6.18 -21.85 -17.52
N ALA A 135 6.57 -22.76 -18.42
CA ALA A 135 7.87 -22.72 -19.07
C ALA A 135 7.80 -21.98 -20.40
N GLY A 136 8.79 -21.13 -20.67
CA GLY A 136 9.02 -20.56 -21.99
C GLY A 136 9.85 -21.48 -22.88
N GLU A 137 9.84 -21.22 -24.18
CA GLU A 137 10.48 -22.09 -25.18
C GLU A 137 12.01 -21.90 -25.30
N LYS A 138 12.53 -20.76 -24.83
CA LYS A 138 13.97 -20.43 -24.93
C LYS A 138 14.77 -21.20 -23.88
N ASP A 139 15.89 -21.76 -24.31
CA ASP A 139 16.93 -22.28 -23.43
C ASP A 139 17.84 -21.12 -22.98
N LEU A 140 17.93 -20.89 -21.67
CA LEU A 140 18.56 -19.72 -21.05
C LEU A 140 19.46 -20.16 -19.89
N PRO A 141 20.49 -19.36 -19.52
CA PRO A 141 21.37 -19.69 -18.39
C PRO A 141 20.64 -19.86 -17.05
N SER A 142 19.50 -19.18 -16.89
CA SER A 142 18.57 -19.31 -15.77
C SER A 142 17.28 -20.00 -16.22
N PRO A 143 16.56 -20.73 -15.35
CA PRO A 143 15.30 -21.35 -15.71
C PRO A 143 14.32 -20.35 -16.33
N ASN A 144 13.89 -20.61 -17.57
CA ASN A 144 12.92 -19.80 -18.30
C ASN A 144 11.50 -20.10 -17.83
N LEU A 145 11.17 -19.70 -16.60
CA LEU A 145 9.91 -20.04 -15.95
C LEU A 145 9.19 -18.78 -15.44
N LEU A 146 7.89 -18.70 -15.72
CA LEU A 146 6.97 -17.82 -15.02
C LEU A 146 6.36 -18.57 -13.84
N ARG A 147 6.46 -18.03 -12.62
CA ARG A 147 5.85 -18.59 -11.43
C ARG A 147 4.61 -17.80 -11.02
N VAL A 148 3.51 -18.50 -10.78
CA VAL A 148 2.27 -17.95 -10.22
C VAL A 148 2.10 -18.49 -8.80
N LEU A 149 1.81 -17.59 -7.87
CA LEU A 149 1.56 -17.89 -6.46
C LEU A 149 0.13 -17.45 -6.14
N ILE A 150 -0.73 -18.40 -5.75
CA ILE A 150 -2.13 -18.15 -5.41
C ILE A 150 -2.31 -18.42 -3.92
N GLY A 151 -3.08 -17.57 -3.27
CA GLY A 151 -3.49 -17.77 -1.90
C GLY A 151 -4.23 -16.56 -1.35
N GLU A 152 -4.63 -16.65 -0.10
CA GLU A 152 -5.39 -15.61 0.55
C GLU A 152 -4.45 -14.50 1.03
N LYS A 153 -4.81 -13.25 0.70
CA LYS A 153 -4.19 -12.08 1.30
C LYS A 153 -4.30 -12.26 2.81
N SER A 154 -3.17 -12.32 3.49
CA SER A 154 -3.21 -12.39 4.94
C SER A 154 -3.79 -11.05 5.36
N ILE A 155 -5.02 -11.07 5.86
CA ILE A 155 -5.57 -9.92 6.56
C ILE A 155 -4.57 -9.74 7.70
N GLN A 156 -3.71 -8.73 7.58
CA GLN A 156 -2.97 -8.22 8.72
C GLN A 156 -4.03 -8.13 9.81
N SER A 157 -3.84 -8.85 10.93
CA SER A 157 -4.83 -8.78 11.99
C SER A 157 -5.08 -7.27 12.21
N GLU A 158 -6.34 -6.83 12.38
CA GLU A 158 -6.60 -5.41 12.69
C GLU A 158 -5.79 -4.94 13.91
N GLN A 159 -5.14 -5.87 14.60
CA GLN A 159 -4.31 -5.73 15.77
C GLN A 159 -2.81 -5.65 15.46
N GLU A 160 -2.37 -5.80 14.21
CA GLU A 160 -0.95 -5.70 13.84
C GLU A 160 -0.73 -4.85 12.60
N ASP A 161 0.12 -3.83 12.73
CA ASP A 161 0.61 -3.06 11.60
C ASP A 161 2.08 -2.68 11.73
N TRP A 162 2.60 -2.06 10.67
CA TRP A 162 3.93 -1.46 10.66
C TRP A 162 3.80 0.06 10.62
N VAL A 163 4.62 0.72 11.42
CA VAL A 163 4.73 2.18 11.45
C VAL A 163 6.17 2.61 11.29
N SER A 164 6.37 3.80 10.73
CA SER A 164 7.65 4.47 10.69
C SER A 164 7.73 5.45 11.85
N VAL A 165 8.81 5.36 12.63
CA VAL A 165 9.18 6.34 13.65
C VAL A 165 10.29 7.20 13.07
N LEU A 166 9.99 8.49 12.93
CA LEU A 166 10.87 9.50 12.36
C LEU A 166 11.39 10.38 13.49
N GLU A 167 12.71 10.50 13.60
CA GLU A 167 13.35 11.16 14.73
C GLU A 167 14.43 12.14 14.29
N THR A 168 14.40 13.34 14.87
CA THR A 168 15.43 14.36 14.65
C THR A 168 15.68 15.18 15.92
N ASN A 169 16.94 15.59 16.10
CA ASN A 169 17.35 16.44 17.21
C ASN A 169 17.45 17.89 16.73
N ILE A 170 16.91 18.84 17.48
CA ILE A 170 16.81 20.25 17.11
C ILE A 170 17.23 21.12 18.30
N ASP A 171 18.31 21.89 18.18
CA ASP A 171 18.82 22.83 19.21
C ASP A 171 18.79 24.32 18.81
N ASP A 172 18.41 24.63 17.58
CA ASP A 172 18.54 25.97 16.98
C ASP A 172 17.24 26.52 16.35
N MET A 173 16.09 25.91 16.68
CA MET A 173 14.76 26.35 16.24
C MET A 173 14.04 27.17 17.33
N ASN A 174 13.24 28.15 16.91
CA ASN A 174 12.34 28.87 17.82
C ASN A 174 11.32 27.88 18.44
N PRO A 175 11.25 27.74 19.78
CA PRO A 175 10.31 26.82 20.42
C PRO A 175 8.83 27.08 20.14
N GLU A 176 8.43 28.31 19.78
CA GLU A 176 7.04 28.63 19.43
C GLU A 176 6.55 27.87 18.18
N PHE A 177 7.48 27.46 17.30
CA PHE A 177 7.12 26.77 16.06
C PHE A 177 6.68 25.32 16.29
N TYR A 178 7.01 24.73 17.44
CA TYR A 178 6.63 23.35 17.74
C TYR A 178 5.12 23.17 17.82
N ASP A 179 4.37 24.15 18.34
CA ASP A 179 2.90 24.07 18.44
C ASP A 179 2.28 23.91 17.05
N TYR A 180 2.63 24.82 16.13
CA TYR A 180 2.21 24.74 14.73
C TYR A 180 2.65 23.45 14.05
N LEU A 181 3.91 23.05 14.23
CA LEU A 181 4.48 21.86 13.61
C LEU A 181 3.73 20.58 14.02
N ILE A 182 3.46 20.41 15.31
CA ILE A 182 2.74 19.25 15.86
C ILE A 182 1.37 19.14 15.21
N ASP A 183 0.59 20.23 15.23
CA ASP A 183 -0.74 20.28 14.63
C ASP A 183 -0.71 20.02 13.12
N PHE A 184 0.28 20.56 12.42
CA PHE A 184 0.41 20.41 10.98
C PHE A 184 0.77 18.97 10.59
N LEU A 185 1.71 18.34 11.30
CA LEU A 185 2.09 16.94 11.08
C LEU A 185 0.92 15.99 11.35
N LEU A 186 0.15 16.22 12.42
CA LEU A 186 -1.06 15.45 12.72
C LEU A 186 -2.10 15.59 11.59
N LYS A 187 -2.33 16.81 11.07
CA LYS A 187 -3.22 17.05 9.91
C LYS A 187 -2.73 16.36 8.64
N LYS A 188 -1.42 16.24 8.45
CA LYS A 188 -0.80 15.53 7.33
C LYS A 188 -0.88 14.01 7.42
N GLY A 189 -1.32 13.48 8.56
CA GLY A 189 -1.57 12.06 8.77
C GLY A 189 -0.51 11.36 9.62
N ALA A 190 0.27 12.12 10.41
CA ALA A 190 0.99 11.53 11.53
C ALA A 190 -0.01 10.89 12.50
N LEU A 191 0.37 9.73 13.04
CA LEU A 191 -0.39 8.99 14.04
C LEU A 191 -0.16 9.56 15.44
N ASP A 192 1.06 10.03 15.69
CA ASP A 192 1.45 10.66 16.94
C ASP A 192 2.67 11.56 16.71
N VAL A 193 2.77 12.63 17.49
CA VAL A 193 3.89 13.58 17.46
C VAL A 193 4.18 14.01 18.88
N PHE A 194 5.44 13.88 19.31
CA PHE A 194 5.85 14.32 20.64
C PHE A 194 7.28 14.85 20.64
N LEU A 195 7.58 15.61 21.69
CA LEU A 195 8.88 16.21 21.94
C LEU A 195 9.48 15.63 23.20
N THR A 196 10.75 15.27 23.15
CA THR A 196 11.53 14.87 24.32
C THR A 196 12.65 15.87 24.54
N PRO A 197 12.74 16.52 25.72
CA PRO A 197 13.86 17.39 26.03
C PRO A 197 15.15 16.60 26.13
N ILE A 198 16.18 17.06 25.43
CA ILE A 198 17.50 16.43 25.38
C ILE A 198 18.61 17.46 25.60
N GLN A 199 19.76 16.96 26.05
CA GLN A 199 20.98 17.73 26.12
C GLN A 199 21.85 17.39 24.91
N MET A 200 22.26 18.41 24.14
CA MET A 200 23.08 18.26 22.95
C MET A 200 24.53 18.74 23.17
N LYS A 201 25.40 18.50 22.19
CA LYS A 201 26.81 18.90 22.21
C LYS A 201 26.95 20.40 22.53
N LYS A 202 28.11 20.80 23.07
CA LYS A 202 28.37 22.18 23.52
C LYS A 202 27.35 22.67 24.58
N SER A 203 26.81 21.74 25.37
CA SER A 203 25.84 22.01 26.45
C SER A 203 24.60 22.78 26.00
N ARG A 204 24.16 22.58 24.74
CA ARG A 204 22.94 23.20 24.22
C ARG A 204 21.71 22.39 24.59
N PRO A 205 20.66 23.00 25.18
CA PRO A 205 19.37 22.34 25.29
C PRO A 205 18.75 22.18 23.90
N GLY A 206 18.12 21.04 23.63
CA GLY A 206 17.43 20.77 22.37
C GLY A 206 16.25 19.85 22.56
N MET A 207 15.42 19.69 21.52
CA MET A 207 14.33 18.72 21.49
C MET A 207 14.64 17.58 20.52
N LEU A 208 14.30 16.37 20.94
CA LEU A 208 14.06 15.26 20.04
C LEU A 208 12.60 15.34 19.59
N LEU A 209 12.40 15.64 18.31
CA LEU A 209 11.12 15.50 17.64
C LEU A 209 10.96 14.04 17.21
N SER A 210 9.90 13.39 17.69
CA SER A 210 9.53 12.03 17.30
C SER A 210 8.15 12.03 16.65
N VAL A 211 8.06 11.50 15.43
CA VAL A 211 6.83 11.42 14.64
C VAL A 211 6.56 9.97 14.25
N ILE A 212 5.39 9.46 14.61
CA ILE A 212 4.95 8.11 14.23
C ILE A 212 3.97 8.25 13.06
N CYS A 213 4.18 7.53 11.96
CA CYS A 213 3.29 7.57 10.80
C CYS A 213 3.20 6.21 10.10
N TYR A 214 2.18 6.04 9.26
CA TYR A 214 2.14 4.90 8.34
C TYR A 214 3.20 5.07 7.24
N GLU A 215 3.76 3.95 6.78
CA GLU A 215 4.79 3.92 5.72
C GLU A 215 4.36 4.70 4.45
N LYS A 216 3.09 4.59 4.06
CA LYS A 216 2.51 5.34 2.93
C LYS A 216 2.54 6.86 3.08
N LYS A 217 2.63 7.38 4.31
CA LYS A 217 2.68 8.82 4.64
C LYS A 217 4.10 9.30 4.95
N GLN A 218 5.06 8.39 5.04
CA GLN A 218 6.43 8.69 5.45
C GLN A 218 7.06 9.80 4.62
N LYS A 219 6.99 9.74 3.28
CA LYS A 219 7.61 10.74 2.41
C LYS A 219 7.03 12.14 2.64
N GLU A 220 5.70 12.27 2.66
CA GLU A 220 5.01 13.54 2.90
C GLU A 220 5.38 14.15 4.26
N ILE A 221 5.51 13.33 5.29
CA ILE A 221 5.90 13.76 6.63
C ILE A 221 7.37 14.19 6.69
N ILE A 222 8.27 13.43 6.06
CA ILE A 222 9.70 13.77 5.94
C ILE A 222 9.87 15.13 5.26
N ASP A 223 9.20 15.34 4.14
CA ASP A 223 9.27 16.58 3.37
C ASP A 223 8.79 17.76 4.24
N THR A 224 7.73 17.55 5.03
CA THR A 224 7.20 18.56 5.97
C THR A 224 8.20 18.89 7.08
N ILE A 225 8.86 17.88 7.67
CA ILE A 225 9.86 18.12 8.73
C ILE A 225 11.05 18.91 8.18
N PHE A 226 11.52 18.60 6.97
CA PHE A 226 12.61 19.36 6.35
C PHE A 226 12.23 20.80 6.00
N SER A 227 10.97 21.07 5.63
CA SER A 227 10.54 22.42 5.28
C SER A 227 10.25 23.30 6.50
N GLU A 228 9.78 22.71 7.60
CA GLU A 228 9.28 23.45 8.76
C GLU A 228 10.27 23.47 9.94
N THR A 229 11.42 22.81 9.84
CA THR A 229 12.42 22.75 10.92
C THR A 229 13.83 23.07 10.42
N SER A 230 14.74 23.34 11.35
CA SER A 230 16.17 23.57 11.06
C SER A 230 16.98 22.28 10.84
N THR A 231 16.34 21.10 10.86
CA THR A 231 17.10 19.85 10.77
C THR A 231 17.70 19.61 9.39
N PHE A 232 18.89 19.00 9.38
CA PHE A 232 19.54 18.48 8.17
C PHE A 232 19.36 16.98 7.96
N GLY A 233 18.74 16.26 8.91
CA GLY A 233 18.61 14.81 8.79
C GLY A 233 17.58 14.22 9.72
N ILE A 234 16.94 13.15 9.26
CA ILE A 234 15.91 12.42 9.98
C ILE A 234 16.33 10.95 10.03
N ARG A 235 16.30 10.36 11.23
CA ARG A 235 16.49 8.92 11.44
C ARG A 235 15.14 8.23 11.30
N ILE A 236 15.11 7.08 10.64
CA ILE A 236 13.89 6.34 10.32
C ILE A 236 14.03 4.93 10.88
N SER A 237 13.08 4.53 11.74
CA SER A 237 12.95 3.16 12.21
C SER A 237 11.60 2.59 11.80
N ARG A 238 11.59 1.41 11.19
CA ARG A 238 10.36 0.67 10.88
C ARG A 238 10.07 -0.28 12.04
N LEU A 239 8.95 -0.07 12.73
CA LEU A 239 8.58 -0.86 13.91
C LEU A 239 7.26 -1.58 13.71
N ARG A 240 7.19 -2.84 14.18
CA ARG A 240 5.94 -3.60 14.30
C ARG A 240 5.18 -3.06 15.50
N ARG A 241 3.88 -2.84 15.32
CA ARG A 241 2.99 -2.35 16.37
C ARG A 241 1.83 -3.31 16.54
N GLU A 242 1.68 -3.80 17.76
CA GLU A 242 0.50 -4.54 18.20
C GLU A 242 -0.51 -3.56 18.84
N LYS A 243 -1.77 -3.64 18.43
CA LYS A 243 -2.85 -2.74 18.84
C LYS A 243 -4.11 -3.54 19.16
N LEU A 244 -4.93 -3.04 20.07
CA LEU A 244 -6.26 -3.62 20.29
C LEU A 244 -7.18 -3.27 19.13
N LYS A 245 -8.10 -4.17 18.80
CA LYS A 245 -9.24 -3.82 17.95
C LYS A 245 -10.07 -2.77 18.67
N ARG A 246 -10.42 -1.69 17.99
CA ARG A 246 -11.17 -0.56 18.58
C ARG A 246 -12.58 -0.55 18.03
N GLU A 247 -13.55 -0.43 18.91
CA GLU A 247 -14.95 -0.21 18.56
C GLU A 247 -15.47 1.01 19.33
N ILE A 248 -16.25 1.87 18.68
CA ILE A 248 -16.91 2.99 19.35
C ILE A 248 -18.37 2.63 19.53
N LYS A 249 -18.83 2.63 20.79
CA LYS A 249 -20.21 2.34 21.14
C LYS A 249 -20.85 3.54 21.83
N ASN A 250 -22.10 3.84 21.50
CA ASN A 250 -22.90 4.80 22.25
C ASN A 250 -23.46 4.13 23.50
N LEU A 251 -23.12 4.66 24.67
CA LEU A 251 -23.61 4.19 25.96
C LEU A 251 -24.58 5.22 26.55
N LYS A 252 -25.75 4.76 26.99
CA LYS A 252 -26.68 5.58 27.76
C LYS A 252 -26.23 5.61 29.21
N THR A 253 -25.78 6.77 29.66
CA THR A 253 -25.24 6.99 31.01
C THR A 253 -26.18 7.86 31.85
N SER A 254 -25.91 7.97 33.14
CA SER A 254 -26.57 8.96 34.03
C SER A 254 -26.38 10.42 33.57
N LEU A 255 -25.35 10.67 32.75
CA LEU A 255 -25.00 11.99 32.22
C LEU A 255 -25.47 12.20 30.76
N GLY A 256 -26.13 11.21 30.17
CA GLY A 256 -26.62 11.25 28.78
C GLY A 256 -25.96 10.17 27.89
N ASN A 257 -26.19 10.26 26.59
CA ASN A 257 -25.53 9.37 25.63
C ASN A 257 -24.09 9.83 25.39
N ILE A 258 -23.14 8.95 25.64
CA ILE A 258 -21.70 9.22 25.49
C ILE A 258 -21.08 8.10 24.70
N ARG A 259 -20.20 8.45 23.75
CA ARG A 259 -19.39 7.47 23.05
C ARG A 259 -18.32 6.91 23.97
N VAL A 260 -18.16 5.60 23.96
CA VAL A 260 -17.09 4.89 24.66
C VAL A 260 -16.27 4.09 23.66
N LYS A 261 -14.94 4.21 23.77
CA LYS A 261 -13.97 3.42 23.00
C LYS A 261 -13.75 2.10 23.73
N LEU A 262 -14.08 1.00 23.07
CA LEU A 262 -13.84 -0.37 23.52
C LEU A 262 -12.53 -0.87 22.91
N GLY A 263 -11.65 -1.41 23.74
CA GLY A 263 -10.46 -2.15 23.31
C GLY A 263 -10.72 -3.65 23.40
N ILE A 264 -10.65 -4.33 22.26
CA ILE A 264 -10.99 -5.74 22.11
C ILE A 264 -9.72 -6.55 21.81
N LEU A 265 -9.49 -7.59 22.61
CA LEU A 265 -8.42 -8.59 22.45
C LEU A 265 -9.07 -9.97 22.38
N ASP A 266 -8.79 -10.74 21.33
CA ASP A 266 -9.33 -12.10 21.13
C ASP A 266 -10.87 -12.20 21.32
N GLY A 267 -11.60 -11.21 20.80
CA GLY A 267 -13.06 -11.12 20.92
C GLY A 267 -13.58 -10.68 22.29
N LYS A 268 -12.70 -10.41 23.27
CA LYS A 268 -13.06 -9.96 24.62
C LYS A 268 -12.80 -8.47 24.79
N ILE A 269 -13.73 -7.76 25.44
CA ILE A 269 -13.53 -6.35 25.78
C ILE A 269 -12.61 -6.29 27.00
N VAL A 270 -11.39 -5.80 26.80
CA VAL A 270 -10.35 -5.70 27.84
C VAL A 270 -10.13 -4.28 28.34
N SER A 271 -10.58 -3.27 27.60
CA SER A 271 -10.44 -1.86 27.97
C SER A 271 -11.65 -1.05 27.53
N VAL A 272 -12.02 -0.04 28.32
CA VAL A 272 -13.07 0.91 27.99
C VAL A 272 -12.62 2.31 28.41
N SER A 273 -12.73 3.26 27.48
CA SER A 273 -12.37 4.66 27.69
C SER A 273 -13.48 5.57 27.16
N PRO A 274 -14.08 6.44 27.99
CA PRO A 274 -15.00 7.49 27.53
C PRO A 274 -14.36 8.39 26.47
N GLU A 275 -15.15 8.84 25.49
CA GLU A 275 -14.71 9.85 24.53
C GLU A 275 -14.53 11.21 25.23
N TYR A 276 -13.35 11.79 25.07
CA TYR A 276 -12.95 12.99 25.82
C TYR A 276 -13.81 14.20 25.45
N GLU A 277 -14.07 14.42 24.15
CA GLU A 277 -14.86 15.57 23.69
C GLU A 277 -16.31 15.52 24.17
N ASP A 278 -16.92 14.33 24.22
CA ASP A 278 -18.27 14.14 24.76
C ASP A 278 -18.29 14.46 26.27
N CYS A 279 -17.28 13.98 27.01
CA CYS A 279 -17.13 14.28 28.44
C CYS A 279 -16.90 15.78 28.70
N LYS A 280 -16.08 16.44 27.87
CA LYS A 280 -15.78 17.87 27.93
C LYS A 280 -17.03 18.71 27.68
N LYS A 281 -17.83 18.35 26.68
CA LYS A 281 -19.10 19.02 26.38
C LYS A 281 -20.05 18.95 27.59
N ILE A 282 -20.23 17.76 28.17
CA ILE A 282 -21.10 17.56 29.34
C ILE A 282 -20.57 18.32 30.57
N ALA A 283 -19.24 18.31 30.78
CA ALA A 283 -18.62 19.04 31.88
C ALA A 283 -18.93 20.54 31.81
N LEU A 284 -18.88 21.14 30.61
CA LEU A 284 -19.21 22.54 30.38
C LEU A 284 -20.72 22.81 30.56
N GLU A 285 -21.59 22.00 29.95
CA GLU A 285 -23.05 22.18 29.99
C GLU A 285 -23.60 22.05 31.41
N ARG A 286 -23.12 21.05 32.18
CA ARG A 286 -23.60 20.75 33.52
C ARG A 286 -22.77 21.40 34.63
N LYS A 287 -21.72 22.15 34.27
CA LYS A 287 -20.79 22.82 35.21
C LYS A 287 -20.22 21.88 36.27
N ILE A 288 -19.87 20.65 35.86
CA ILE A 288 -19.25 19.65 36.73
C ILE A 288 -17.82 19.37 36.26
N PRO A 289 -16.88 19.02 37.18
CA PRO A 289 -15.50 18.77 36.79
C PRO A 289 -15.39 17.65 35.74
N LEU A 290 -14.60 17.88 34.69
CA LEU A 290 -14.36 16.91 33.62
C LEU A 290 -13.87 15.56 34.16
N LYS A 291 -12.97 15.58 35.14
CA LYS A 291 -12.49 14.37 35.81
C LYS A 291 -13.64 13.55 36.39
N ARG A 292 -14.63 14.21 37.00
CA ARG A 292 -15.80 13.54 37.58
C ARG A 292 -16.72 12.95 36.53
N VAL A 293 -16.96 13.68 35.43
CA VAL A 293 -17.71 13.16 34.27
C VAL A 293 -17.04 11.89 33.74
N TYR A 294 -15.73 11.97 33.48
CA TYR A 294 -14.96 10.87 32.92
C TYR A 294 -14.99 9.62 33.82
N GLU A 295 -14.78 9.79 35.12
CA GLU A 295 -14.80 8.69 36.09
C GLU A 295 -16.18 8.02 36.19
N LEU A 296 -17.27 8.80 36.22
CA LEU A 296 -18.63 8.26 36.28
C LEU A 296 -18.95 7.42 35.03
N VAL A 297 -18.66 7.96 33.85
CA VAL A 297 -18.90 7.26 32.59
C VAL A 297 -18.04 6.01 32.48
N LYS A 298 -16.78 6.09 32.91
CA LYS A 298 -15.88 4.94 32.93
C LYS A 298 -16.39 3.85 33.88
N MET A 299 -16.94 4.22 35.03
CA MET A 299 -17.54 3.28 35.99
C MET A 299 -18.77 2.58 35.40
N GLU A 300 -19.69 3.33 34.80
CA GLU A 300 -20.90 2.78 34.17
C GLU A 300 -20.56 1.88 32.98
N ALA A 301 -19.58 2.29 32.16
CA ALA A 301 -19.09 1.53 31.01
C ALA A 301 -18.24 0.32 31.40
N GLY A 302 -17.72 0.27 32.63
CA GLY A 302 -16.95 -0.86 33.15
C GLY A 302 -17.74 -2.17 33.19
N SER A 303 -19.07 -2.10 33.21
CA SER A 303 -19.96 -3.26 33.07
C SER A 303 -19.79 -4.02 31.73
N LEU A 304 -19.24 -3.36 30.71
CA LEU A 304 -18.97 -3.95 29.39
C LEU A 304 -17.69 -4.80 29.36
N ILE A 305 -16.80 -4.65 30.34
CA ILE A 305 -15.53 -5.38 30.39
C ILE A 305 -15.83 -6.85 30.69
N THR A 306 -15.36 -7.74 29.81
CA THR A 306 -15.48 -9.19 30.03
C THR A 306 -14.49 -9.60 31.12
N LYS A 307 -14.96 -10.25 32.20
CA LYS A 307 -14.08 -10.70 33.29
C LYS A 307 -12.95 -11.58 32.73
N ARG A 308 -11.71 -11.20 33.03
CA ARG A 308 -10.49 -11.82 32.49
C ARG A 308 -10.14 -13.17 33.11
N TYR A 309 -10.81 -13.55 34.20
CA TYR A 309 -10.60 -14.80 34.92
C TYR A 309 -11.96 -15.39 35.34
N ALA A 310 -12.26 -16.56 34.81
CA ALA A 310 -13.14 -17.57 35.39
C ALA A 310 -12.34 -18.88 35.41
#